data_AF-A0A0F9IIV4-F1
#
_entry.id   AF-A0A0F9IIV4-F1
#
_cell.length_a   1.000
_cell.length_b   1.000
_cell.length_c   1.000
_cell.angle_alpha   90.00
_cell.angle_beta   90.00
_cell.angle_gamma   90.00
#
_symmetry.space_group_name_H-M   'P 1'
#
loop_
_entity.id
_entity.type
_entity.pdbx_description
1 polymer ?
#
loop_
_entity_poly.entity_id
_entity_poly.type
_entity_poly.pdbx_seq_one_letter_code
_entity_poly.pdbx_strand_id
1 'polypeptide(L)'
;MVSRPRHIGTVKIGSESYLLAETEDKQAWEEQYLHEPPWSEGLPPMLSEPSETWHLGGLKSKQGIPGTSEYGNNTDTRFPFRLLPGPAVTTVTLTSSVANPTAIFEALGYIWAVCGRYIYRIDPSDDSISQSKDLGAGVAGVDGMKWEDDTGLVTSDEADQSLYEVTAIGSPDTWAQAAAGIAPYRLAAGIDRLFGVEDSG
;
A
#
# COMPACT_ATOMS: atom_id res chain seq x y z
N MET A 1 -4.41 28.30 -19.69
CA MET A 1 -5.46 28.34 -20.75
C MET A 1 -5.27 27.05 -21.52
N VAL A 2 -6.24 26.12 -21.49
CA VAL A 2 -6.08 24.80 -22.15
C VAL A 2 -6.09 25.02 -23.66
N SER A 3 -5.01 24.61 -24.34
CA SER A 3 -4.89 24.70 -25.79
C SER A 3 -5.99 23.86 -26.46
N ARG A 4 -6.65 24.40 -27.48
CA ARG A 4 -7.72 23.67 -28.18
C ARG A 4 -7.10 22.53 -29.01
N PRO A 5 -7.63 21.29 -28.94
CA PRO A 5 -7.13 20.18 -29.75
C PRO A 5 -7.15 20.54 -31.23
N ARG A 6 -6.02 20.34 -31.92
CA ARG A 6 -5.87 20.62 -33.35
C ARG A 6 -6.03 19.33 -34.13
N HIS A 7 -6.96 19.30 -35.09
CA HIS A 7 -7.08 18.17 -36.01
C HIS A 7 -5.80 18.02 -36.83
N ILE A 8 -5.21 16.83 -36.83
CA ILE A 8 -4.00 16.48 -37.60
C ILE A 8 -4.22 15.39 -38.65
N GLY A 9 -5.31 14.62 -38.58
CA GLY A 9 -5.65 13.67 -39.62
C GLY A 9 -6.89 12.83 -39.31
N THR A 10 -7.16 11.83 -40.13
CA THR A 10 -8.25 10.87 -39.92
C THR A 10 -7.75 9.47 -40.20
N VAL A 11 -8.08 8.53 -39.33
CA VAL A 11 -7.76 7.10 -39.51
C VAL A 11 -9.05 6.30 -39.59
N LYS A 12 -9.08 5.24 -40.41
CA LYS A 12 -10.20 4.30 -40.46
C LYS A 12 -9.87 3.04 -39.67
N ILE A 13 -10.77 2.67 -38.78
CA ILE A 13 -10.71 1.41 -38.03
C ILE A 13 -12.02 0.67 -38.33
N GLY A 14 -11.92 -0.44 -39.07
CA GLY A 14 -13.10 -1.14 -39.60
C GLY A 14 -13.88 -0.27 -40.58
N SER A 15 -15.19 -0.13 -40.36
CA SER A 15 -16.09 0.72 -41.17
C SER A 15 -16.19 2.17 -40.70
N GLU A 16 -15.56 2.52 -39.57
CA GLU A 16 -15.69 3.84 -38.95
C GLU A 16 -14.44 4.71 -39.16
N SER A 17 -14.63 6.03 -39.13
CA SER A 17 -13.58 7.02 -39.32
C SER A 17 -13.40 7.85 -38.05
N TYR A 18 -12.16 7.93 -37.57
CA TYR A 18 -11.78 8.59 -36.33
C TYR A 18 -10.84 9.76 -36.63
N LEU A 19 -11.11 10.92 -36.03
CA LEU A 19 -10.25 12.11 -36.16
C LEU A 19 -9.07 12.00 -35.20
N LEU A 20 -7.86 12.18 -35.71
CA LEU A 20 -6.65 12.33 -34.92
C LEU A 20 -6.50 13.80 -34.55
N ALA A 21 -6.38 14.08 -33.25
CA ALA A 21 -6.14 15.42 -32.73
C ALA A 21 -4.80 15.47 -31.98
N GLU A 22 -4.06 16.55 -32.18
CA GLU A 22 -2.83 16.89 -31.47
C GLU A 22 -3.14 17.91 -30.38
N THR A 23 -2.56 17.72 -29.20
CA THR A 23 -2.57 18.67 -28.10
C THR A 23 -1.12 19.07 -27.81
N GLU A 24 -0.85 20.38 -27.76
CA GLU A 24 0.51 20.89 -27.50
C GLU A 24 1.04 20.48 -26.12
N ASP A 25 0.12 20.30 -25.15
CA ASP A 25 0.45 19.89 -23.80
C ASP A 25 0.13 18.40 -23.61
N LYS A 26 1.12 17.61 -23.17
CA LYS A 26 0.89 16.23 -22.73
C LYS A 26 -0.06 16.27 -21.52
N GLN A 27 -1.24 15.65 -21.62
CA GLN A 27 -2.03 15.28 -20.45
C GLN A 27 -1.38 14.07 -19.75
N ALA A 28 -0.17 14.25 -19.25
CA ALA A 28 0.46 13.34 -18.32
C ALA A 28 0.60 14.07 -17.00
N TRP A 29 0.13 13.44 -15.93
CA TRP A 29 0.58 13.78 -14.59
C TRP A 29 2.08 13.48 -14.54
N GLU A 30 2.88 14.49 -14.22
CA GLU A 30 4.33 14.37 -14.02
C GLU A 30 4.61 14.76 -12.57
N GLU A 31 5.23 13.86 -11.81
CA GLU A 31 5.74 14.17 -10.48
C GLU A 31 7.08 14.88 -10.63
N GLN A 32 7.07 16.21 -10.49
CA GLN A 32 8.30 17.02 -10.49
C GLN A 32 8.78 17.24 -9.05
N TYR A 33 9.93 16.66 -8.72
CA TYR A 33 10.63 16.88 -7.45
C TYR A 33 11.26 18.28 -7.44
N LEU A 34 10.45 19.29 -7.08
CA LEU A 34 10.83 20.72 -7.11
C LEU A 34 11.97 21.09 -6.14
N HIS A 35 12.44 20.16 -5.29
CA HIS A 35 13.41 20.41 -4.23
C HIS A 35 14.82 19.88 -4.49
N GLU A 36 15.09 19.22 -5.61
CA GLU A 36 16.45 18.79 -5.94
C GLU A 36 17.13 19.80 -6.88
N PRO A 37 18.29 20.37 -6.51
CA PRO A 37 19.02 21.26 -7.41
C PRO A 37 19.41 20.49 -8.68
N PRO A 38 19.28 21.11 -9.87
CA PRO A 38 19.60 20.44 -11.13
C PRO A 38 21.05 19.95 -11.12
N TRP A 39 21.24 18.66 -11.42
CA TRP A 39 22.54 18.01 -11.41
C TRP A 39 23.46 18.66 -12.45
N SER A 40 24.54 19.32 -12.01
CA SER A 40 25.40 20.16 -12.86
C SER A 40 26.31 19.38 -13.83
N GLU A 41 26.38 18.05 -13.69
CA GLU A 41 27.29 17.19 -14.47
C GLU A 41 26.58 16.32 -15.52
N GLY A 42 25.28 16.53 -15.75
CA GLY A 42 24.46 15.78 -16.73
C GLY A 42 24.09 14.36 -16.26
N LEU A 43 22.98 13.81 -16.74
CA LEU A 43 22.56 12.45 -16.35
C LEU A 43 23.68 11.44 -16.69
N PRO A 44 24.20 10.66 -15.72
CA PRO A 44 25.12 9.58 -16.03
C PRO A 44 24.46 8.67 -17.07
N PRO A 45 25.19 8.18 -18.09
CA PRO A 45 24.61 7.24 -19.04
C PRO A 45 24.07 6.05 -18.27
N MET A 46 22.74 5.96 -18.17
CA MET A 46 22.06 4.86 -17.51
C MET A 46 22.35 3.59 -18.31
N LEU A 47 23.15 2.71 -17.73
CA LEU A 47 23.55 1.44 -18.34
C LEU A 47 22.51 0.32 -18.06
N SER A 48 21.25 0.69 -17.84
CA SER A 48 20.15 -0.23 -17.57
C SER A 48 18.83 0.34 -18.08
N GLU A 49 17.98 -0.50 -18.66
CA GLU A 49 16.59 -0.13 -18.93
C GLU A 49 15.86 0.16 -17.62
N PRO A 50 14.94 1.14 -17.60
CA PRO A 50 14.10 1.41 -16.44
C PRO A 50 13.33 0.14 -16.03
N SER A 51 13.54 -0.30 -14.79
CA SER A 51 12.75 -1.37 -14.17
C SER A 51 11.66 -0.72 -13.33
N GLU A 52 10.40 -0.87 -13.72
CA GLU A 52 9.24 -0.20 -13.10
C GLU A 52 8.77 -0.81 -11.77
N THR A 53 9.45 -1.80 -11.22
CA THR A 53 9.01 -2.46 -9.99
C THR A 53 9.78 -1.97 -8.75
N TRP A 54 9.14 -1.08 -7.98
CA TRP A 54 9.63 -0.56 -6.70
C TRP A 54 9.98 -1.63 -5.64
N HIS A 55 9.47 -2.86 -5.80
CA HIS A 55 9.56 -3.93 -4.82
C HIS A 55 10.77 -4.89 -4.99
N LEU A 56 11.68 -4.66 -5.96
CA LEU A 56 12.77 -5.61 -6.26
C LEU A 56 14.21 -5.11 -6.02
N GLY A 57 14.39 -3.96 -5.37
CA GLY A 57 15.71 -3.49 -4.94
C GLY A 57 16.60 -2.97 -6.07
N GLY A 58 17.10 -1.75 -5.91
CA GLY A 58 17.99 -1.09 -6.86
C GLY A 58 19.42 -1.68 -6.83
N LEU A 59 19.81 -2.23 -7.99
CA LEU A 59 21.13 -2.49 -8.62
C LEU A 59 22.45 -2.51 -7.78
N LYS A 60 23.32 -3.46 -8.15
CA LYS A 60 24.57 -3.91 -7.48
C LYS A 60 25.78 -2.96 -7.53
N SER A 61 26.71 -3.16 -6.60
CA SER A 61 28.05 -2.51 -6.56
C SER A 61 29.10 -3.14 -7.51
N LYS A 62 28.95 -4.39 -7.93
CA LYS A 62 29.72 -5.06 -9.00
C LYS A 62 28.85 -6.16 -9.62
N GLN A 63 28.97 -6.40 -10.92
CA GLN A 63 28.26 -7.50 -11.61
C GLN A 63 28.71 -8.86 -11.05
N GLY A 64 28.08 -9.32 -9.97
CA GLY A 64 28.07 -10.73 -9.59
C GLY A 64 26.89 -11.41 -10.27
N ILE A 65 26.96 -11.61 -11.60
CA ILE A 65 25.95 -12.29 -12.44
C ILE A 65 24.67 -11.44 -12.71
N PRO A 66 24.29 -11.19 -13.97
CA PRO A 66 22.97 -10.64 -14.32
C PRO A 66 21.83 -11.46 -13.69
N GLY A 67 20.87 -10.80 -13.03
CA GLY A 67 19.68 -11.45 -12.44
C GLY A 67 19.78 -11.86 -10.97
N THR A 68 20.70 -11.30 -10.17
CA THR A 68 20.67 -11.47 -8.70
C THR A 68 20.63 -10.10 -7.99
N SER A 69 20.24 -10.05 -6.71
CA SER A 69 20.15 -8.83 -5.90
C SER A 69 20.88 -9.03 -4.58
N GLU A 70 21.47 -7.96 -4.02
CA GLU A 70 22.06 -7.94 -2.69
C GLU A 70 21.23 -7.03 -1.78
N TYR A 71 20.94 -7.48 -0.57
CA TYR A 71 20.15 -6.77 0.43
C TYR A 71 21.02 -6.47 1.66
N GLY A 72 20.91 -5.26 2.19
CA GLY A 72 21.58 -4.86 3.44
C GLY A 72 20.57 -4.28 4.43
N ASN A 73 20.76 -4.56 5.72
CA ASN A 73 19.97 -3.97 6.79
C ASN A 73 20.47 -2.54 7.08
N ASN A 74 19.55 -1.58 7.21
CA ASN A 74 19.86 -0.16 7.49
C ASN A 74 20.80 0.49 6.45
N THR A 75 20.71 0.08 5.18
CA THR A 75 21.48 0.67 4.08
C THR A 75 20.55 1.10 2.97
N ASP A 76 20.62 2.37 2.57
CA ASP A 76 19.96 2.88 1.37
C ASP A 76 20.87 2.64 0.16
N THR A 77 20.42 1.77 -0.72
CA THR A 77 21.16 1.35 -1.92
C THR A 77 20.67 2.04 -3.19
N ARG A 78 19.82 3.07 -3.09
CA ARG A 78 19.27 3.79 -4.26
C ARG A 78 20.36 4.52 -5.07
N PHE A 79 21.46 4.91 -4.44
CA PHE A 79 22.53 5.68 -5.08
C PHE A 79 23.74 4.79 -5.37
N PRO A 80 24.14 4.63 -6.64
CA PRO A 80 25.31 3.82 -6.98
C PRO A 80 26.59 4.43 -6.38
N PHE A 81 27.49 3.56 -5.93
CA PHE A 81 28.77 3.92 -5.31
C PHE A 81 28.69 4.74 -4.00
N ARG A 82 27.51 4.86 -3.39
CA ARG A 82 27.32 5.51 -2.10
C ARG A 82 26.71 4.54 -1.11
N LEU A 83 27.36 4.36 0.03
CA LEU A 83 26.74 3.70 1.18
C LEU A 83 26.04 4.79 1.99
N LEU A 84 24.73 4.89 1.83
CA LEU A 84 23.91 5.77 2.65
C LEU A 84 23.29 4.97 3.79
N PRO A 85 23.21 5.54 5.02
CA PRO A 85 22.42 4.93 6.07
C PRO A 85 20.96 4.87 5.62
N GLY A 86 20.41 3.66 5.60
CA GLY A 86 18.99 3.43 5.34
C GLY A 86 18.15 3.81 6.56
N PRO A 87 16.81 3.81 6.42
CA PRO A 87 15.93 3.96 7.56
C PRO A 87 16.26 2.90 8.61
N ALA A 88 16.25 3.30 9.88
CA ALA A 88 16.49 2.37 10.98
C ALA A 88 15.37 1.32 11.00
N VAL A 89 15.75 0.05 10.90
CA VAL A 89 14.84 -1.09 10.98
C VAL A 89 14.91 -1.66 12.39
N THR A 90 13.80 -1.56 13.12
CA THR A 90 13.61 -2.21 14.42
C THR A 90 12.80 -3.49 14.22
N THR A 91 13.24 -4.58 14.82
CA THR A 91 12.46 -5.83 14.84
C THR A 91 11.67 -5.92 16.15
N VAL A 92 10.35 -6.02 16.03
CA VAL A 92 9.44 -6.22 17.15
C VAL A 92 8.90 -7.66 17.13
N THR A 93 8.76 -8.27 18.31
CA THR A 93 8.30 -9.66 18.44
C THR A 93 6.84 -9.70 18.90
N LEU A 94 5.95 -10.18 18.02
CA LEU A 94 4.55 -10.45 18.36
C LEU A 94 4.47 -11.71 19.23
N THR A 95 4.61 -11.53 20.54
CA THR A 95 4.58 -12.63 21.51
C THR A 95 3.24 -13.37 21.42
N SER A 96 3.28 -14.71 21.43
CA SER A 96 2.12 -15.60 21.26
C SER A 96 1.51 -15.65 19.85
N SER A 97 2.11 -14.99 18.86
CA SER A 97 1.66 -15.15 17.48
C SER A 97 1.95 -16.56 16.98
N VAL A 98 0.94 -17.21 16.42
CA VAL A 98 1.01 -18.56 15.86
C VAL A 98 1.03 -18.56 14.33
N ALA A 99 0.95 -17.38 13.71
CA ALA A 99 0.89 -17.20 12.27
C ALA A 99 1.60 -15.91 11.84
N ASN A 100 1.98 -15.85 10.56
CA ASN A 100 2.45 -14.62 9.96
C ASN A 100 1.29 -13.64 9.77
N PRO A 101 1.57 -12.32 9.71
CA PRO A 101 0.54 -11.33 9.43
C PRO A 101 -0.11 -11.56 8.06
N THR A 102 -1.44 -11.56 8.00
CA THR A 102 -2.23 -11.55 6.76
C THR A 102 -2.52 -10.13 6.29
N ALA A 103 -2.59 -9.18 7.22
CA ALA A 103 -2.74 -7.75 6.96
C ALA A 103 -1.99 -6.92 8.00
N ILE A 104 -1.50 -5.76 7.58
CA ILE A 104 -0.92 -4.71 8.44
C ILE A 104 -1.50 -3.38 7.97
N PHE A 105 -2.04 -2.59 8.90
CA PHE A 105 -2.66 -1.30 8.58
C PHE A 105 -2.53 -0.31 9.75
N GLU A 106 -2.72 0.98 9.48
CA GLU A 106 -2.66 2.04 10.47
C GLU A 106 -4.03 2.64 10.70
N ALA A 107 -4.52 2.65 11.93
CA ALA A 107 -5.80 3.25 12.29
C ALA A 107 -5.77 3.70 13.76
N LEU A 108 -6.52 4.76 14.09
CA LEU A 108 -6.62 5.31 15.45
C LEU A 108 -5.25 5.73 16.05
N GLY A 109 -4.27 6.04 15.20
CA GLY A 109 -2.89 6.37 15.60
C GLY A 109 -2.00 5.17 15.97
N TYR A 110 -2.46 3.93 15.73
CA TYR A 110 -1.71 2.70 16.00
C TYR A 110 -1.47 1.89 14.73
N ILE A 111 -0.47 1.03 14.77
CA ILE A 111 -0.26 0.00 13.75
C ILE A 111 -0.96 -1.29 14.23
N TRP A 112 -1.70 -1.91 13.34
CA TRP A 112 -2.46 -3.12 13.58
C TRP A 112 -1.89 -4.25 12.73
N ALA A 113 -1.76 -5.43 13.33
CA ALA A 113 -1.31 -6.64 12.63
C ALA A 113 -2.29 -7.79 12.87
N VAL A 114 -2.86 -8.33 11.80
CA VAL A 114 -3.79 -9.47 11.82
C VAL A 114 -2.98 -10.75 11.61
N CYS A 115 -2.90 -11.62 12.62
CA CYS A 115 -1.99 -12.77 12.61
C CYS A 115 -2.74 -14.05 13.00
N GLY A 116 -3.40 -14.69 12.03
CA GLY A 116 -4.24 -15.85 12.28
C GLY A 116 -5.33 -15.51 13.28
N ARG A 117 -5.41 -16.22 14.40
CA ARG A 117 -6.43 -16.02 15.45
C ARG A 117 -6.32 -14.68 16.18
N TYR A 118 -5.15 -14.07 16.22
CA TYR A 118 -4.86 -12.93 17.08
C TYR A 118 -4.70 -11.64 16.26
N ILE A 119 -5.21 -10.54 16.80
CA ILE A 119 -4.98 -9.20 16.29
C ILE A 119 -4.10 -8.46 17.30
N TYR A 120 -3.01 -7.87 16.81
CA TYR A 120 -2.08 -7.10 17.62
C TYR A 120 -2.21 -5.62 17.31
N ARG A 121 -2.07 -4.80 18.35
CA ARG A 121 -1.91 -3.35 18.27
C ARG A 121 -0.48 -3.02 18.69
N ILE A 122 0.15 -2.15 17.92
CA ILE A 122 1.53 -1.70 18.11
C ILE A 122 1.49 -0.18 18.25
N ASP A 123 2.06 0.35 19.34
CA ASP A 123 2.20 1.78 19.57
C ASP A 123 3.46 2.28 18.85
N PRO A 124 3.32 3.16 17.83
CA PRO A 124 4.47 3.65 17.07
C PRO A 124 5.35 4.63 17.86
N SER A 125 4.94 5.06 19.05
CA SER A 125 5.73 5.98 19.88
C SER A 125 6.82 5.28 20.68
N ASP A 126 6.62 4.00 21.03
CA ASP A 126 7.54 3.22 21.86
C ASP A 126 7.72 1.75 21.44
N ASP A 127 7.15 1.36 20.30
CA ASP A 127 7.14 0.00 19.75
C ASP A 127 6.49 -1.04 20.67
N SER A 128 5.68 -0.61 21.66
CA SER A 128 5.00 -1.53 22.57
C SER A 128 3.89 -2.31 21.85
N ILE A 129 3.78 -3.59 22.17
CA ILE A 129 2.84 -4.51 21.52
C ILE A 129 1.82 -5.00 22.54
N SER A 130 0.54 -4.93 22.17
CA SER A 130 -0.57 -5.55 22.89
C SER A 130 -1.34 -6.51 21.98
N GLN A 131 -1.64 -7.71 22.48
CA GLN A 131 -2.65 -8.57 21.84
C GLN A 131 -4.02 -7.95 22.08
N SER A 132 -4.60 -7.34 21.05
CA SER A 132 -5.84 -6.57 21.13
C SER A 132 -7.07 -7.46 21.13
N LYS A 133 -7.14 -8.43 20.21
CA LYS A 133 -8.29 -9.32 20.02
C LYS A 133 -7.85 -10.75 19.83
N ASP A 134 -8.61 -11.63 20.46
CA ASP A 134 -8.66 -13.04 20.15
C ASP A 134 -9.98 -13.31 19.39
N LEU A 135 -9.88 -13.82 18.16
CA LEU A 135 -11.04 -14.17 17.32
C LEU A 135 -11.68 -15.50 17.72
N GLY A 136 -11.02 -16.30 18.56
CA GLY A 136 -11.50 -17.61 19.00
C GLY A 136 -10.77 -18.78 18.34
N ALA A 137 -10.89 -19.96 18.95
CA ALA A 137 -10.21 -21.15 18.47
C ALA A 137 -10.76 -21.57 17.10
N GLY A 138 -9.87 -21.77 16.13
CA GLY A 138 -10.24 -22.19 14.77
C GLY A 138 -10.70 -21.06 13.85
N VAL A 139 -10.69 -19.81 14.33
CA VAL A 139 -11.00 -18.62 13.53
C VAL A 139 -9.70 -17.90 13.19
N ALA A 140 -9.53 -17.53 11.92
CA ALA A 140 -8.38 -16.78 11.42
C ALA A 140 -8.83 -15.45 10.82
N GLY A 141 -8.10 -14.38 11.18
CA GLY A 141 -8.21 -13.08 10.55
C GLY A 141 -7.67 -13.11 9.12
N VAL A 142 -8.45 -12.57 8.20
CA VAL A 142 -8.22 -12.69 6.75
C VAL A 142 -7.67 -11.41 6.16
N ASP A 143 -8.24 -10.28 6.56
CA ASP A 143 -7.95 -8.97 6.01
C ASP A 143 -8.14 -7.89 7.07
N GLY A 144 -7.56 -6.71 6.84
CA GLY A 144 -7.73 -5.57 7.73
C GLY A 144 -7.35 -4.27 7.07
N MET A 145 -8.08 -3.20 7.41
CA MET A 145 -7.80 -1.88 6.86
C MET A 145 -8.29 -0.75 7.76
N LYS A 146 -7.74 0.44 7.50
CA LYS A 146 -8.32 1.70 7.94
C LYS A 146 -9.53 2.06 7.09
N TRP A 147 -10.64 2.36 7.76
CA TRP A 147 -11.82 2.95 7.16
C TRP A 147 -11.75 4.49 7.20
N GLU A 148 -12.64 5.15 6.47
CA GLU A 148 -12.54 6.57 6.11
C GLU A 148 -12.45 7.52 7.31
N ASP A 149 -13.08 7.16 8.42
CA ASP A 149 -13.15 7.90 9.67
C ASP A 149 -12.03 7.54 10.67
N ASP A 150 -10.94 6.95 10.17
CA ASP A 150 -9.81 6.43 10.97
C ASP A 150 -10.15 5.21 11.83
N THR A 151 -11.28 4.54 11.55
CA THR A 151 -11.67 3.30 12.21
C THR A 151 -10.88 2.11 11.71
N GLY A 152 -10.53 1.19 12.60
CA GLY A 152 -9.89 -0.08 12.23
C GLY A 152 -10.92 -1.17 11.97
N LEU A 153 -10.90 -1.76 10.77
CA LEU A 153 -11.75 -2.90 10.40
C LEU A 153 -10.91 -4.15 10.17
N VAL A 154 -11.40 -5.30 10.61
CA VAL A 154 -10.78 -6.61 10.40
C VAL A 154 -11.85 -7.64 10.04
N THR A 155 -11.57 -8.49 9.05
CA THR A 155 -12.41 -9.64 8.71
C THR A 155 -11.79 -10.95 9.18
N SER A 156 -12.64 -11.95 9.38
CA SER A 156 -12.27 -13.33 9.69
C SER A 156 -12.78 -14.31 8.63
N ASP A 157 -12.39 -15.57 8.76
CA ASP A 157 -12.85 -16.69 7.93
C ASP A 157 -14.15 -17.33 8.43
N GLU A 158 -14.83 -16.73 9.41
CA GLU A 158 -16.12 -17.19 9.86
C GLU A 158 -17.19 -17.09 8.77
N ALA A 159 -18.09 -18.06 8.73
CA ALA A 159 -19.19 -18.11 7.76
C ALA A 159 -20.29 -17.07 8.04
N ASP A 160 -20.30 -16.48 9.24
CA ASP A 160 -21.22 -15.43 9.66
C ASP A 160 -20.53 -14.49 10.66
N GLN A 161 -21.03 -13.26 10.77
CA GLN A 161 -20.55 -12.22 11.68
C GLN A 161 -19.03 -12.00 11.60
N SER A 162 -18.49 -12.06 10.37
CA SER A 162 -17.04 -12.14 10.16
C SER A 162 -16.31 -10.81 10.23
N LEU A 163 -17.04 -9.68 10.33
CA LEU A 163 -16.49 -8.32 10.39
C LEU A 163 -16.41 -7.82 11.83
N TYR A 164 -15.26 -7.23 12.14
CA TYR A 164 -14.94 -6.65 13.43
C TYR A 164 -14.46 -5.21 13.26
N GLU A 165 -14.97 -4.32 14.11
CA GLU A 165 -14.64 -2.89 14.14
C GLU A 165 -14.04 -2.53 15.49
N VAL A 166 -12.90 -1.83 15.51
CA VAL A 166 -12.32 -1.27 16.73
C VAL A 166 -13.12 -0.05 17.16
N THR A 167 -13.85 -0.14 18.27
CA THR A 167 -14.70 0.95 18.75
C THR A 167 -14.06 1.80 19.84
N ALA A 168 -13.07 1.26 20.57
CA ALA A 168 -12.31 2.02 21.55
C ALA A 168 -10.94 1.40 21.85
N ILE A 169 -9.95 2.26 22.05
CA ILE A 169 -8.60 1.90 22.49
C ILE A 169 -8.58 1.73 24.02
N GLY A 170 -8.05 0.61 24.50
CA GLY A 170 -8.06 0.24 25.92
C GLY A 170 -7.07 -0.87 26.31
N SER A 171 -7.36 -1.54 27.42
CA SER A 171 -6.61 -2.70 27.93
C SER A 171 -7.59 -3.69 28.61
N PRO A 172 -8.32 -4.51 27.82
CA PRO A 172 -8.20 -4.70 26.36
C PRO A 172 -8.95 -3.64 25.55
N ASP A 173 -8.67 -3.59 24.24
CA ASP A 173 -9.44 -2.80 23.28
C ASP A 173 -10.87 -3.34 23.16
N THR A 174 -11.79 -2.46 22.75
CA THR A 174 -13.20 -2.82 22.51
C THR A 174 -13.45 -3.00 21.03
N TRP A 175 -14.14 -4.09 20.69
CA TRP A 175 -14.47 -4.44 19.32
C TRP A 175 -15.98 -4.66 19.18
N ALA A 176 -16.59 -4.03 18.19
CA ALA A 176 -17.92 -4.38 17.72
C ALA A 176 -17.83 -5.47 16.66
N GLN A 177 -18.70 -6.46 16.74
CA GLN A 177 -18.82 -7.51 15.73
C GLN A 177 -20.08 -7.24 14.90
N ALA A 178 -20.03 -7.53 13.61
CA ALA A 178 -21.18 -7.36 12.74
C ALA A 178 -22.38 -8.24 13.15
N ALA A 179 -23.58 -7.80 12.77
CA ALA A 179 -24.81 -8.53 12.99
C ALA A 179 -24.85 -9.85 12.21
N ALA A 180 -25.71 -10.78 12.64
CA ALA A 180 -25.94 -12.04 11.93
C ALA A 180 -26.38 -11.81 10.47
N GLY A 181 -25.86 -12.63 9.57
CA GLY A 181 -25.99 -12.54 8.13
C GLY A 181 -24.89 -11.72 7.42
N ILE A 182 -23.97 -11.08 8.16
CA ILE A 182 -22.89 -10.26 7.59
C ILE A 182 -21.57 -11.04 7.64
N ALA A 183 -21.15 -11.53 6.46
CA ALA A 183 -19.95 -12.37 6.32
C ALA A 183 -18.95 -11.86 5.25
N PRO A 184 -18.47 -10.60 5.30
CA PRO A 184 -17.46 -10.13 4.37
C PRO A 184 -16.11 -10.83 4.60
N TYR A 185 -15.44 -11.20 3.52
CA TYR A 185 -14.14 -11.89 3.56
C TYR A 185 -12.97 -10.94 3.30
N ARG A 186 -13.14 -9.99 2.38
CA ARG A 186 -12.13 -8.98 1.99
C ARG A 186 -12.69 -7.59 2.13
N LEU A 187 -11.83 -6.64 2.46
CA LEU A 187 -12.17 -5.24 2.58
C LEU A 187 -11.58 -4.44 1.43
N ALA A 188 -12.33 -3.45 0.96
CA ALA A 188 -11.88 -2.52 -0.06
C ALA A 188 -12.51 -1.15 0.23
N ALA A 189 -11.72 -0.09 0.15
CA ALA A 189 -12.20 1.28 0.25
C ALA A 189 -11.94 2.03 -1.06
N GLY A 190 -12.67 3.13 -1.27
CA GLY A 190 -12.47 4.02 -2.42
C GLY A 190 -13.09 3.54 -3.74
N ILE A 191 -13.94 2.50 -3.73
CA ILE A 191 -14.65 2.03 -4.93
C ILE A 191 -15.64 3.08 -5.45
N ASP A 192 -16.24 3.88 -4.56
CA ASP A 192 -17.14 4.98 -4.92
C ASP A 192 -16.48 6.12 -5.70
N ARG A 193 -15.14 6.21 -5.67
CA ARG A 193 -14.43 7.22 -6.48
C ARG A 193 -14.39 6.86 -7.97
N LEU A 194 -14.66 5.61 -8.32
CA LEU A 194 -14.61 5.09 -9.68
C LEU A 194 -16.00 4.87 -10.29
N PHE A 195 -16.96 4.52 -9.45
CA PHE A 195 -18.37 4.41 -9.81
C PHE A 195 -19.13 5.28 -8.82
N GLY A 196 -19.70 6.41 -9.28
CA GLY A 196 -20.48 7.30 -8.43
C GLY A 196 -21.75 6.62 -7.93
N VAL A 197 -21.60 5.75 -6.93
CA VAL A 197 -22.69 5.15 -6.19
C VAL A 197 -23.00 6.11 -5.07
N GLU A 198 -24.15 6.76 -5.19
CA GLU A 198 -24.72 7.61 -4.16
C GLU A 198 -25.66 6.74 -3.31
N ASP A 199 -25.42 6.67 -2.00
CA ASP A 199 -26.40 6.14 -1.04
C ASP A 199 -27.49 7.19 -0.84
N SER A 200 -28.56 7.11 -1.64
CA SER A 200 -29.65 8.09 -1.61
C SER A 200 -30.73 7.82 -0.57
N GLY A 201 -30.52 6.87 0.35
CA GLY A 201 -31.51 6.50 1.38
C GLY A 201 -32.80 5.86 0.87
#